data_AF-A0A820JQS4-F1
#
_entry.id   AF-A0A820JQS4-F1
#
_cell.length_a   1.000
_cell.length_b   1.000
_cell.length_c   1.000
_cell.angle_alpha   90.00
_cell.angle_beta   90.00
_cell.angle_gamma   90.00
#
_symmetry.space_group_name_H-M   'P 1'
#
loop_
_entity.id
_entity.type
_entity.pdbx_description
1 polymer ?
#
loop_
_entity_poly.entity_id
_entity_poly.type
_entity_poly.pdbx_seq_one_letter_code
_entity_poly.pdbx_strand_id
1 'polypeptide(L)'
;MIGSLLVMSTVDSSSFENKLRLYDSFAEIHQIYNGPLRFQQATWDNIKHESIILRSASENSNITLSFERRIVRINTNNTGKTILVRKYPEQKSPTPCEMIKEEPEYSIVREVETGFYFRVQNDLIEYSYEPQTNQIYEVSFYPILSNHSLIITYVINSLRWHARYTLQTFANGQTQFQILADIINSSPLSYSFNQTHLMSGDINLAF
;
A
#
# COMPACT_ATOMS: atom_id res chain seq x y z
N MET A 1 -9.43 -16.53 15.71
CA MET A 1 -9.73 -15.26 16.40
C MET A 1 -8.73 -15.13 17.53
N ILE A 2 -7.66 -14.35 17.36
CA ILE A 2 -6.57 -14.23 18.34
C ILE A 2 -6.84 -12.92 19.08
N GLY A 3 -7.30 -13.01 20.33
CA GLY A 3 -7.47 -11.85 21.20
C GLY A 3 -6.17 -11.52 21.89
N SER A 4 -5.57 -10.38 21.56
CA SER A 4 -4.37 -9.88 22.24
C SER A 4 -4.79 -8.96 23.38
N LEU A 5 -4.39 -9.31 24.60
CA LEU A 5 -4.48 -8.45 25.78
C LEU A 5 -3.30 -7.46 25.72
N LEU A 6 -3.55 -6.15 25.76
CA LEU A 6 -2.50 -5.14 25.68
C LEU A 6 -2.45 -4.29 26.95
N VAL A 7 -1.29 -4.29 27.60
CA VAL A 7 -0.94 -3.47 28.77
C VAL A 7 -0.20 -2.22 28.26
N MET A 8 -0.63 -1.06 28.75
CA MET A 8 -0.13 0.25 28.34
C MET A 8 1.23 0.55 28.99
N SER A 9 2.24 0.87 28.17
CA SER A 9 3.44 1.59 28.64
C SER A 9 3.68 2.81 27.75
N THR A 10 3.90 3.95 28.38
CA THR A 10 4.28 5.20 27.71
C THR A 10 5.79 5.26 27.65
N VAL A 11 6.33 5.23 26.44
CA VAL A 11 7.74 5.56 26.19
C VAL A 11 7.76 6.70 25.18
N ASP A 12 8.31 7.83 25.62
CA ASP A 12 8.77 8.89 24.72
C ASP A 12 9.88 8.32 23.83
N SER A 13 9.65 8.28 22.52
CA SER A 13 10.75 8.13 21.57
C SER A 13 10.47 8.87 20.27
N SER A 14 11.31 9.87 20.03
CA SER A 14 11.57 10.43 18.71
C SER A 14 12.39 9.41 17.90
N SER A 15 11.76 8.31 17.47
CA SER A 15 12.27 7.44 16.41
C SER A 15 11.28 7.49 15.25
N PHE A 16 11.77 7.75 14.04
CA PHE A 16 10.93 7.75 12.84
C PHE A 16 10.65 6.30 12.44
N GLU A 17 9.74 5.67 13.17
CA GLU A 17 9.05 4.47 12.75
C GLU A 17 7.80 4.85 11.95
N ASN A 18 7.36 3.99 11.05
CA ASN A 18 6.09 4.19 10.34
C ASN A 18 4.96 4.20 11.38
N LYS A 19 4.25 5.34 11.50
CA LYS A 19 3.15 5.50 12.44
C LYS A 19 1.83 5.30 11.72
N LEU A 20 0.96 4.50 12.34
CA LEU A 20 -0.41 4.30 11.90
C LEU A 20 -1.34 4.86 12.98
N ARG A 21 -2.18 5.83 12.60
CA ARG A 21 -3.24 6.37 13.47
C ARG A 21 -4.57 5.82 13.00
N LEU A 22 -5.35 5.26 13.93
CA LEU A 22 -6.66 4.72 13.65
C LEU A 22 -7.74 5.70 14.12
N TYR A 23 -8.68 6.01 13.24
CA TYR A 23 -9.89 6.78 13.50
C TYR A 23 -11.09 5.90 13.18
N ASP A 24 -12.28 6.26 13.68
CA ASP A 24 -13.48 5.42 13.54
C ASP A 24 -13.79 5.04 12.09
N SER A 25 -13.55 5.98 11.15
CA SER A 25 -13.89 5.81 9.73
C SER A 25 -12.69 5.64 8.79
N PHE A 26 -11.46 5.87 9.25
CA PHE A 26 -10.27 5.82 8.41
C PHE A 26 -9.00 5.61 9.23
N ALA A 27 -7.88 5.32 8.57
CA ALA A 27 -6.57 5.34 9.19
C ALA A 27 -5.63 6.29 8.45
N GLU A 28 -4.71 6.91 9.20
CA GLU A 28 -3.68 7.80 8.67
C GLU A 28 -2.31 7.13 8.84
N ILE A 29 -1.60 6.97 7.71
CA ILE A 29 -0.24 6.44 7.67
C ILE A 29 0.74 7.60 7.61
N HIS A 30 1.77 7.55 8.45
CA HIS A 30 2.94 8.42 8.41
C HIS A 30 4.16 7.54 8.22
N GLN A 31 4.92 7.78 7.17
CA GLN A 31 6.13 7.00 6.91
C GLN A 31 7.25 7.90 6.40
N ILE A 32 8.49 7.47 6.62
CA ILE A 32 9.65 8.15 6.04
C ILE A 32 9.53 8.06 4.51
N TYR A 33 9.71 9.20 3.85
CA TYR A 33 9.73 9.27 2.40
C TYR A 33 11.16 9.11 1.87
N ASN A 34 11.44 7.93 1.31
CA ASN A 34 12.75 7.58 0.74
C ASN A 34 12.77 7.62 -0.80
N GLY A 35 11.73 8.15 -1.43
CA GLY A 35 11.57 8.19 -2.89
C GLY A 35 10.15 7.84 -3.34
N PRO A 36 9.93 7.75 -4.66
CA PRO A 36 8.62 7.46 -5.22
C PRO A 36 7.98 6.23 -4.59
N LEU A 37 6.72 6.35 -4.19
CA LEU A 37 5.94 5.24 -3.66
C LEU A 37 5.19 4.53 -4.77
N ARG A 38 5.09 3.21 -4.68
CA ARG A 38 4.36 2.39 -5.64
C ARG A 38 3.25 1.61 -4.96
N PHE A 39 2.05 1.73 -5.50
CA PHE A 39 0.86 1.05 -5.00
C PHE A 39 0.28 0.17 -6.10
N GLN A 40 -0.05 -1.07 -5.77
CA GLN A 40 -0.89 -1.89 -6.64
C GLN A 40 -2.33 -1.37 -6.64
N GLN A 41 -3.09 -1.63 -7.71
CA GLN A 41 -4.50 -1.22 -7.85
C GLN A 41 -5.33 -1.44 -6.58
N ALA A 42 -5.32 -2.67 -6.03
CA ALA A 42 -6.12 -3.00 -4.86
C ALA A 42 -5.76 -2.14 -3.63
N THR A 43 -4.50 -1.76 -3.46
CA THR A 43 -4.08 -0.82 -2.41
C THR A 43 -4.47 0.60 -2.76
N TRP A 44 -4.28 1.00 -4.02
CA TRP A 44 -4.58 2.33 -4.53
C TRP A 44 -6.04 2.71 -4.37
N ASP A 45 -6.96 1.76 -4.58
CA ASP A 45 -8.40 1.94 -4.44
C ASP A 45 -8.82 2.24 -2.99
N ASN A 46 -7.98 1.87 -2.02
CA ASN A 46 -8.22 2.11 -0.61
C ASN A 46 -7.58 3.40 -0.08
N ILE A 47 -6.78 4.11 -0.89
CA ILE A 47 -6.13 5.36 -0.53
C ILE A 47 -7.03 6.53 -0.93
N LYS A 48 -7.19 7.50 -0.03
CA LYS A 48 -7.79 8.80 -0.35
C LYS A 48 -6.75 9.66 -1.06
N HIS A 49 -6.73 9.70 -2.40
CA HIS A 49 -5.60 10.22 -3.18
C HIS A 49 -5.24 11.67 -2.86
N GLU A 50 -6.22 12.51 -2.58
CA GLU A 50 -6.03 13.91 -2.18
C GLU A 50 -5.31 14.06 -0.84
N SER A 51 -5.39 13.07 0.04
CA SER A 51 -4.74 13.10 1.36
C SER A 51 -3.24 12.86 1.33
N ILE A 52 -2.69 12.43 0.18
CA ILE A 52 -1.26 12.12 0.05
C ILE A 52 -0.47 13.43 0.04
N ILE A 53 0.24 13.71 1.13
CA ILE A 53 0.97 14.96 1.36
C ILE A 53 2.40 14.63 1.82
N LEU A 54 3.36 15.41 1.34
CA LEU A 54 4.75 15.36 1.80
C LEU A 54 5.04 16.54 2.72
N ARG A 55 5.68 16.29 3.86
CA ARG A 55 6.05 17.29 4.86
C ARG A 55 7.51 17.14 5.25
N SER A 56 8.13 18.26 5.64
CA SER A 56 9.42 18.23 6.32
C SER A 56 9.25 17.63 7.71
N ALA A 57 10.15 16.73 8.11
CA ALA A 57 10.21 16.19 9.48
C ALA A 57 10.74 17.22 10.50
N SER A 58 11.34 18.32 10.02
CA SER A 58 11.83 19.41 10.86
C SER A 58 10.71 20.44 11.08
N GLU A 59 10.15 20.48 12.28
CA GLU A 59 9.21 21.53 12.71
C GLU A 59 9.87 22.91 12.89
N ASN A 60 11.21 22.98 12.96
CA ASN A 60 11.96 24.19 13.32
C ASN A 60 12.42 25.07 12.14
N SER A 61 12.03 24.77 10.92
CA SER A 61 12.39 25.60 9.78
C SER A 61 11.22 26.51 9.41
N ASN A 62 11.39 27.84 9.57
CA ASN A 62 10.52 28.90 9.01
C ASN A 62 10.42 28.87 7.46
N ILE A 63 10.87 27.78 6.83
CA ILE A 63 10.85 27.54 5.39
C ILE A 63 9.61 26.70 5.11
N THR A 64 8.61 27.32 4.48
CA THR A 64 7.46 26.59 3.95
C THR A 64 7.91 25.87 2.67
N LEU A 65 8.26 24.59 2.81
CA LEU A 65 8.57 23.74 1.65
C LEU A 65 7.26 23.34 0.98
N SER A 66 7.04 23.81 -0.25
CA SER A 66 5.95 23.35 -1.11
C SER A 66 6.43 22.23 -2.01
N PHE A 67 5.70 21.11 -2.03
CA PHE A 67 5.96 19.97 -2.91
C PHE A 67 4.81 19.81 -3.89
N GLU A 68 5.13 19.66 -5.17
CA GLU A 68 4.17 19.26 -6.18
C GLU A 68 4.08 17.74 -6.22
N ARG A 69 2.88 17.19 -5.99
CA ARG A 69 2.61 15.76 -6.09
C ARG A 69 2.36 15.38 -7.54
N ARG A 70 3.09 14.38 -8.01
CA ARG A 70 2.89 13.75 -9.32
C ARG A 70 2.45 12.30 -9.14
N ILE A 71 1.35 11.92 -9.78
CA ILE A 71 0.84 10.55 -9.81
C ILE A 71 0.95 10.05 -11.24
N VAL A 72 1.61 8.92 -11.44
CA VAL A 72 1.76 8.27 -12.73
C VAL A 72 1.20 6.86 -12.64
N ARG A 73 0.33 6.50 -13.57
CA ARG A 73 -0.10 5.12 -13.76
C ARG A 73 0.92 4.40 -14.62
N ILE A 74 1.54 3.37 -14.06
CA ILE A 74 2.47 2.47 -14.72
C ILE A 74 1.73 1.17 -15.01
N ASN A 75 1.53 0.87 -16.28
CA ASN A 75 1.06 -0.45 -16.66
C ASN A 75 2.28 -1.39 -16.57
N THR A 76 2.21 -2.40 -15.71
CA THR A 76 3.16 -3.51 -15.81
C THR A 76 2.78 -4.31 -17.04
N ASN A 77 3.45 -4.02 -18.15
CA ASN A 77 3.31 -4.82 -19.36
C ASN A 77 4.22 -6.05 -19.24
N ASN A 78 3.97 -7.05 -20.07
CA ASN A 78 4.77 -8.27 -20.07
C ASN A 78 6.16 -8.07 -20.70
N THR A 79 6.56 -6.84 -20.99
CA THR A 79 7.86 -6.49 -21.59
C THR A 79 9.02 -7.08 -20.80
N GLY A 80 9.95 -7.72 -21.51
CA GLY A 80 11.12 -8.44 -20.99
C GLY A 80 10.81 -9.85 -20.49
N LYS A 81 9.55 -10.30 -20.51
CA LYS A 81 9.20 -11.67 -20.12
C LYS A 81 9.15 -12.62 -21.33
N THR A 82 9.44 -13.89 -21.07
CA THR A 82 9.21 -14.97 -22.04
C THR A 82 7.72 -15.27 -22.14
N ILE A 83 7.23 -15.34 -23.36
CA ILE A 83 5.87 -15.68 -23.77
C ILE A 83 5.94 -16.72 -24.89
N LEU A 84 4.82 -17.41 -25.14
CA LEU A 84 4.70 -18.37 -26.22
C LEU A 84 3.88 -17.73 -27.34
N VAL A 85 4.36 -17.79 -28.58
CA VAL A 85 3.76 -17.06 -29.70
C VAL A 85 3.52 -17.97 -30.89
N ARG A 86 2.34 -17.89 -31.51
CA ARG A 86 2.09 -18.44 -32.84
C ARG A 86 2.33 -17.36 -33.89
N LYS A 87 3.25 -17.58 -34.82
CA LYS A 87 3.52 -16.63 -35.91
C LYS A 87 2.37 -16.59 -36.93
N TYR A 88 1.67 -17.71 -37.06
CA TYR A 88 0.51 -17.86 -37.92
C TYR A 88 -0.60 -18.63 -37.18
N PRO A 89 -1.89 -18.37 -37.45
CA PRO A 89 -3.00 -19.06 -36.78
C PRO A 89 -2.93 -20.59 -36.90
N GLU A 90 -2.40 -21.10 -38.02
CA GLU A 90 -2.33 -22.54 -38.31
C GLU A 90 -1.12 -23.24 -37.67
N GLN A 91 -0.21 -22.48 -37.06
CA GLN A 91 0.99 -23.04 -36.44
C GLN A 91 0.59 -23.90 -35.23
N LYS A 92 0.92 -25.19 -35.25
CA LYS A 92 0.51 -26.14 -34.19
C LYS A 92 1.21 -25.93 -32.85
N SER A 93 2.51 -25.65 -32.88
CA SER A 93 3.34 -25.48 -31.68
C SER A 93 3.77 -24.03 -31.54
N PRO A 94 3.48 -23.36 -30.42
CA PRO A 94 3.91 -21.99 -30.22
C PRO A 94 5.43 -21.91 -29.99
N THR A 95 6.02 -20.80 -30.39
CA THR A 95 7.45 -20.52 -30.30
C THR A 95 7.75 -19.63 -29.09
N PRO A 96 8.76 -19.96 -28.26
CA PRO A 96 9.17 -19.09 -27.16
C PRO A 96 9.78 -17.79 -27.69
N CYS A 97 9.19 -16.68 -27.26
CA CYS A 97 9.62 -15.33 -27.62
C CYS A 97 9.75 -14.46 -26.35
N GLU A 98 10.59 -13.44 -26.42
CA GLU A 98 10.65 -12.38 -25.42
C GLU A 98 9.75 -11.22 -25.86
N MET A 99 8.89 -10.74 -24.97
CA MET A 99 8.06 -9.57 -25.22
C MET A 99 8.94 -8.31 -25.23
N ILE A 100 9.03 -7.62 -26.35
CA ILE A 100 9.81 -6.37 -26.47
C ILE A 100 8.92 -5.15 -26.25
N LYS A 101 7.69 -5.21 -26.74
CA LYS A 101 6.70 -4.14 -26.56
C LYS A 101 5.28 -4.70 -26.70
N GLU A 102 4.41 -4.36 -25.76
CA GLU A 102 3.00 -4.72 -25.75
C GLU A 102 2.16 -3.48 -26.13
N GLU A 103 1.40 -3.54 -27.23
CA GLU A 103 0.44 -2.50 -27.65
C GLU A 103 -0.99 -3.07 -27.64
N PRO A 104 -2.03 -2.23 -27.64
CA PRO A 104 -3.43 -2.69 -27.59
C PRO A 104 -3.84 -3.60 -28.76
N GLU A 105 -3.29 -3.36 -29.96
CA GLU A 105 -3.67 -4.07 -31.19
C GLU A 105 -2.64 -5.14 -31.60
N TYR A 106 -1.37 -4.96 -31.27
CA TYR A 106 -0.31 -5.92 -31.62
C TYR A 106 0.83 -5.83 -30.62
N SER A 107 1.67 -6.85 -30.57
CA SER A 107 2.90 -6.85 -29.78
C SER A 107 4.13 -7.02 -30.66
N ILE A 108 5.27 -6.48 -30.24
CA ILE A 108 6.58 -6.72 -30.84
C ILE A 108 7.31 -7.71 -29.95
N VAL A 109 7.75 -8.81 -30.55
CA VAL A 109 8.41 -9.91 -29.84
C VAL A 109 9.73 -10.26 -30.50
N ARG A 110 10.64 -10.86 -29.73
CA ARG A 110 11.91 -11.41 -30.21
C ARG A 110 11.93 -12.92 -30.02
N GLU A 111 12.08 -13.68 -31.10
CA GLU A 111 12.24 -15.13 -31.01
C GLU A 111 13.53 -15.49 -30.27
N VAL A 112 13.42 -16.37 -29.26
CA VAL A 112 14.57 -16.69 -28.37
C VAL A 112 15.68 -17.42 -29.12
N GLU A 113 15.31 -18.30 -30.05
CA GLU A 113 16.27 -19.16 -30.77
C GLU A 113 17.01 -18.41 -31.88
N THR A 114 16.29 -17.63 -32.69
CA THR A 114 16.85 -16.95 -33.87
C THR A 114 17.26 -15.51 -33.60
N GLY A 115 16.72 -14.89 -32.54
CA GLY A 115 16.89 -13.47 -32.24
C GLY A 115 16.08 -12.54 -33.17
N PHE A 116 15.24 -13.06 -34.06
CA PHE A 116 14.46 -12.23 -34.98
C PHE A 116 13.31 -11.51 -34.26
N TYR A 117 13.09 -10.27 -34.68
CA TYR A 117 11.97 -9.46 -34.21
C TYR A 117 10.82 -9.54 -35.19
N PHE A 118 9.60 -9.71 -34.69
CA PHE A 118 8.40 -9.65 -35.53
C PHE A 118 7.19 -9.14 -34.73
N ARG A 119 6.16 -8.72 -35.47
CA ARG A 119 4.87 -8.33 -34.90
C ARG A 119 3.96 -9.54 -34.78
N VAL A 120 3.24 -9.63 -33.67
CA VAL A 120 2.24 -10.65 -33.41
C VAL A 120 0.93 -9.99 -32.97
N GLN A 121 -0.19 -10.51 -33.44
CA GLN A 121 -1.51 -10.13 -32.92
C GLN A 121 -1.70 -10.70 -31.51
N ASN A 122 -2.40 -9.97 -30.64
CA ASN A 122 -2.51 -10.34 -29.23
C ASN A 122 -3.25 -11.66 -28.98
N ASP A 123 -4.12 -12.08 -29.91
CA ASP A 123 -4.84 -13.37 -29.88
C ASP A 123 -3.96 -14.59 -30.19
N LEU A 124 -2.76 -14.37 -30.74
CA LEU A 124 -1.78 -15.42 -31.05
C LEU A 124 -0.70 -15.57 -29.96
N ILE A 125 -0.87 -14.88 -28.83
CA ILE A 125 0.03 -14.94 -27.67
C ILE A 125 -0.56 -15.87 -26.62
N GLU A 126 0.24 -16.84 -26.20
CA GLU A 126 -0.04 -17.75 -25.10
C GLU A 126 0.90 -17.45 -23.93
N TYR A 127 0.36 -17.48 -22.71
CA TYR A 127 1.12 -17.21 -21.50
C TYR A 127 1.22 -18.49 -20.66
N SER A 128 2.44 -18.82 -20.20
CA SER A 128 2.69 -19.95 -19.29
C SER A 128 2.35 -19.63 -17.83
N TYR A 129 1.97 -18.39 -17.55
CA TYR A 129 1.53 -17.87 -16.27
C TYR A 129 0.44 -16.84 -16.53
N GLU A 130 -0.41 -16.58 -15.53
CA GLU A 130 -1.43 -15.54 -15.65
C GLU A 130 -0.79 -14.18 -15.93
N PRO A 131 -1.16 -13.49 -17.03
CA PRO A 131 -0.64 -12.17 -17.36
C PRO A 131 -0.88 -11.23 -16.19
N GLN A 132 0.19 -10.61 -15.68
CA GLN A 132 0.06 -9.67 -14.59
C GLN A 132 -0.44 -8.35 -15.15
N THR A 133 -1.76 -8.11 -15.13
CA THR A 133 -2.35 -6.81 -15.50
C THR A 133 -2.40 -5.84 -14.32
N ASN A 134 -1.46 -5.97 -13.37
CA ASN A 134 -1.50 -5.21 -12.14
C ASN A 134 -1.02 -3.78 -12.42
N GLN A 135 -1.99 -2.87 -12.48
CA GLN A 135 -1.72 -1.45 -12.57
C GLN A 135 -0.96 -1.02 -11.31
N ILE A 136 0.19 -0.40 -11.51
CA ILE A 136 0.97 0.20 -10.45
C ILE A 136 0.79 1.70 -10.54
N TYR A 137 0.40 2.33 -9.44
CA TYR A 137 0.39 3.78 -9.31
C TYR A 137 1.66 4.21 -8.61
N GLU A 138 2.44 5.05 -9.28
CA GLU A 138 3.62 5.68 -8.71
C GLU A 138 3.29 7.09 -8.26
N VAL A 139 3.58 7.40 -7.00
CA VAL A 139 3.43 8.73 -6.42
C VAL A 139 4.81 9.29 -6.11
N SER A 140 5.11 10.43 -6.73
CA SER A 140 6.38 11.16 -6.57
C SER A 140 6.09 12.62 -6.22
N PHE A 141 7.13 13.31 -5.75
CA PHE A 141 7.05 14.71 -5.34
C PHE A 141 8.22 15.50 -5.91
N TYR A 142 8.01 16.77 -6.24
CA TYR A 142 9.05 17.65 -6.75
C TYR A 142 8.91 19.10 -6.23
N PRO A 143 10.01 19.83 -5.99
CA PRO A 143 11.40 19.35 -5.94
C PRO A 143 11.68 18.57 -4.64
N ILE A 144 12.54 17.55 -4.70
CA ILE A 144 13.04 16.85 -3.50
C ILE A 144 14.37 17.47 -3.12
N LEU A 145 14.44 18.08 -1.93
CA LEU A 145 15.67 18.63 -1.38
C LEU A 145 16.40 17.53 -0.59
N SER A 146 17.63 17.21 -0.99
CA SER A 146 18.42 16.08 -0.46
C SER A 146 18.75 16.14 1.03
N ASN A 147 18.56 17.30 1.68
CA ASN A 147 19.07 17.56 3.03
C ASN A 147 17.97 17.57 4.11
N HIS A 148 16.73 17.22 3.76
CA HIS A 148 15.62 17.19 4.71
C HIS A 148 15.13 15.75 4.89
N SER A 149 14.91 15.34 6.15
CA SER A 149 14.09 14.16 6.42
C SER A 149 12.65 14.52 6.07
N LEU A 150 12.02 13.70 5.24
CA LEU A 150 10.68 13.94 4.70
C LEU A 150 9.75 12.85 5.19
N ILE A 151 8.54 13.24 5.57
CA ILE A 151 7.47 12.34 6.00
C ILE A 151 6.36 12.46 4.98
N ILE A 152 5.92 11.32 4.47
CA ILE A 152 4.69 11.27 3.69
C ILE A 152 3.55 10.79 4.58
N THR A 153 2.44 11.51 4.49
CA THR A 153 1.19 11.18 5.17
C THR A 153 0.11 10.89 4.14
N TYR A 154 -0.69 9.86 4.37
CA TYR A 154 -1.88 9.58 3.57
C TYR A 154 -2.93 8.79 4.35
N VAL A 155 -4.18 8.92 3.93
CA VAL A 155 -5.34 8.28 4.54
C VAL A 155 -5.74 7.04 3.75
N ILE A 156 -6.06 5.97 4.48
CA ILE A 156 -6.63 4.73 3.95
C ILE A 156 -7.98 4.43 4.62
N ASN A 157 -8.89 3.83 3.86
CA ASN A 157 -10.23 3.46 4.33
C ASN A 157 -10.37 1.97 4.67
N SER A 158 -9.32 1.19 4.43
CA SER A 158 -9.30 -0.26 4.59
C SER A 158 -9.02 -0.74 6.01
N LEU A 159 -8.66 0.19 6.90
CA LEU A 159 -8.50 -0.08 8.32
C LEU A 159 -9.59 0.63 9.09
N ARG A 160 -10.33 -0.14 9.87
CA ARG A 160 -11.34 0.35 10.81
C ARG A 160 -11.04 -0.21 12.18
N TRP A 161 -11.47 0.49 13.20
CA TRP A 161 -11.36 0.01 14.56
C TRP A 161 -12.62 0.37 15.35
N HIS A 162 -12.89 -0.38 16.41
CA HIS A 162 -13.84 0.05 17.42
C HIS A 162 -13.33 -0.30 18.81
N ALA A 163 -13.64 0.56 19.79
CA ALA A 163 -13.43 0.25 21.20
C ALA A 163 -14.59 -0.61 21.72
N ARG A 164 -14.27 -1.63 22.49
CA ARG A 164 -15.23 -2.47 23.20
C ARG A 164 -14.95 -2.39 24.69
N TYR A 165 -15.96 -1.95 25.42
CA TYR A 165 -15.90 -1.83 26.87
C TYR A 165 -16.66 -3.00 27.50
N THR A 166 -16.03 -3.69 28.45
CA THR A 166 -16.67 -4.76 29.22
C THR A 166 -16.56 -4.44 30.70
N LEU A 167 -17.70 -4.34 31.37
CA LEU A 167 -17.79 -4.21 32.82
C LEU A 167 -18.36 -5.52 33.38
N GLN A 168 -17.58 -6.21 34.21
CA GLN A 168 -17.99 -7.43 34.89
C GLN A 168 -18.11 -7.15 36.39
N THR A 169 -19.27 -7.44 36.95
CA THR A 169 -19.49 -7.41 38.40
C THR A 169 -19.56 -8.84 38.90
N PHE A 170 -18.82 -9.13 39.97
CA PHE A 170 -18.76 -10.45 40.58
C PHE A 170 -19.62 -10.48 41.84
N ALA A 171 -20.13 -11.67 42.20
CA ALA A 171 -20.98 -11.85 43.39
C ALA A 171 -20.28 -11.46 44.72
N ASN A 172 -18.94 -11.37 44.72
CA ASN A 172 -18.15 -10.88 45.86
C ASN A 172 -18.03 -9.34 45.90
N GLY A 173 -18.75 -8.61 45.03
CA GLY A 173 -18.70 -7.15 44.93
C GLY A 173 -17.50 -6.59 44.16
N GLN A 174 -16.61 -7.43 43.64
CA GLN A 174 -15.52 -6.97 42.77
C GLN A 174 -16.08 -6.53 41.42
N THR A 175 -15.45 -5.50 40.84
CA THR A 175 -15.77 -5.02 39.50
C THR A 175 -14.50 -5.05 38.67
N GLN A 176 -14.59 -5.59 37.46
CA GLN A 176 -13.51 -5.58 36.48
C GLN A 176 -13.97 -4.81 35.24
N PHE A 177 -13.18 -3.80 34.86
CA PHE A 177 -13.38 -3.04 33.63
C PHE A 177 -12.29 -3.40 32.63
N GLN A 178 -12.68 -3.77 31.41
CA GLN A 178 -11.77 -4.09 30.32
C GLN A 178 -12.09 -3.21 29.12
N ILE A 179 -11.04 -2.70 28.47
CA ILE A 179 -11.10 -1.99 27.20
C ILE A 179 -10.38 -2.85 26.18
N LEU A 180 -11.08 -3.19 25.10
CA LEU A 180 -10.56 -3.94 23.97
C LEU A 180 -10.65 -3.05 22.73
N ALA A 181 -9.74 -3.24 21.78
CA ALA A 181 -9.79 -2.60 20.47
C ALA A 181 -9.90 -3.68 19.40
N ASP A 182 -11.02 -3.69 18.68
CA ASP A 182 -11.24 -4.61 17.58
C ASP A 182 -10.83 -3.90 16.28
N ILE A 183 -9.78 -4.41 15.62
CA ILE A 183 -9.24 -3.85 14.37
C ILE A 183 -9.66 -4.74 13.20
N ILE A 184 -10.29 -4.13 12.20
CA ILE A 184 -10.71 -4.80 10.97
C ILE A 184 -9.85 -4.28 9.83
N ASN A 185 -9.18 -5.21 9.14
CA ASN A 185 -8.39 -4.93 7.95
C ASN A 185 -9.04 -5.55 6.72
N SER A 186 -9.55 -4.72 5.82
CA SER A 186 -10.10 -5.13 4.52
C SER A 186 -9.11 -4.90 3.37
N SER A 187 -7.86 -4.54 3.67
CA SER A 187 -6.82 -4.29 2.67
C SER A 187 -6.07 -5.58 2.32
N PRO A 188 -5.45 -5.66 1.12
CA PRO A 188 -4.57 -6.78 0.78
C PRO A 188 -3.22 -6.76 1.52
N LEU A 189 -2.93 -5.69 2.27
CA LEU A 189 -1.69 -5.52 3.01
C LEU A 189 -1.83 -6.08 4.43
N SER A 190 -0.79 -6.78 4.88
CA SER A 190 -0.65 -7.16 6.28
C SER A 190 0.02 -6.03 7.07
N TYR A 191 -0.60 -5.62 8.18
CA TYR A 191 -0.01 -4.65 9.12
C TYR A 191 0.43 -5.37 10.39
N SER A 192 1.69 -5.17 10.80
CA SER A 192 2.19 -5.61 12.11
C SER A 192 2.32 -4.41 13.03
N PHE A 193 1.81 -4.53 14.25
CA PHE A 193 1.88 -3.48 15.26
C PHE A 193 2.95 -3.84 16.28
N ASN A 194 4.04 -3.06 16.32
CA ASN A 194 5.12 -3.26 17.29
C ASN A 194 4.79 -2.58 18.63
N GLN A 195 4.11 -1.44 18.56
CA GLN A 195 3.69 -0.66 19.71
C GLN A 195 2.30 -0.06 19.42
N THR A 196 1.50 0.13 20.46
CA THR A 196 0.17 0.74 20.35
C THR A 196 -0.02 1.69 21.51
N HIS A 197 -0.40 2.92 21.20
CA HIS A 197 -0.69 3.95 22.19
C HIS A 197 -2.18 4.31 22.06
N LEU A 198 -2.94 4.08 23.13
CA LEU A 198 -4.29 4.59 23.25
C LEU A 198 -4.19 5.99 23.86
N MET A 199 -4.54 7.04 23.10
CA MET A 199 -4.59 8.38 23.68
C MET A 199 -5.80 8.46 24.63
N SER A 200 -5.52 8.83 25.88
CA SER A 200 -6.50 8.92 26.96
C SER A 200 -7.57 9.98 26.67
N GLY A 201 -8.83 9.62 26.91
CA GLY A 201 -9.94 10.56 27.14
C GLY A 201 -10.64 10.18 28.45
N ASP A 202 -11.19 11.16 29.16
CA ASP A 202 -11.90 10.92 30.41
C ASP A 202 -13.15 10.08 30.15
N ILE A 203 -13.21 8.87 30.72
CA ILE A 203 -14.42 8.05 30.75
C ILE A 203 -15.11 8.33 32.09
N ASN A 204 -16.00 9.32 32.10
CA ASN A 204 -16.86 9.56 33.26
C ASN A 204 -18.01 8.58 33.26
N LEU A 205 -17.91 7.54 34.10
CA LEU A 205 -19.03 6.67 34.43
C LEU A 205 -19.84 7.35 35.54
N ALA A 206 -20.98 7.94 35.18
CA ALA A 206 -21.97 8.37 36.16
C ALA A 206 -22.85 7.16 36.52
N PHE A 207 -22.98 6.89 37.82
CA PHE A 207 -23.89 5.88 38.38
C PHE A 207 -25.13 6.56 38.95
#